data_AF-A0A7C1ZZX4-F1
#
_entry.id   AF-A0A7C1ZZX4-F1
#
_cell.length_a   1.000
_cell.length_b   1.000
_cell.length_c   1.000
_cell.angle_alpha   90.00
_cell.angle_beta   90.00
_cell.angle_gamma   90.00
#
_symmetry.space_group_name_H-M   'P 1'
#
loop_
_entity.id
_entity.type
_entity.pdbx_description
1 polymer ?
#
loop_
_entity_poly.entity_id
_entity_poly.type
_entity_poly.pdbx_seq_one_letter_code
_entity_poly.pdbx_strand_id
1 'polypeptide(L)'
;MSQLPEVQLKELQVQLRRGQRQAAPFSRDEPKSDPKPPGRHPGQGKFTHREQPLEEEIQRTIAVPLPPCPDCGGPVERRASHEQFQVDLPQIQPQITRFRTESGYCPHCRKRVRSRHPEQISTANGAAGVSIGPRAKALAADLKHRMGMPYRKISELLALGLGLPVSAGGVMPSRCAASPTSPTDLPRI
;
A
#
# COMPACT_ATOMS: atom_id res chain seq x y z
N MET A 1 -29.41 63.29 0.66
CA MET A 1 -28.81 62.48 -0.43
C MET A 1 -27.29 62.42 -0.25
N SER A 2 -26.75 61.63 0.69
CA SER A 2 -25.28 61.59 0.90
C SER A 2 -24.75 60.31 1.57
N GLN A 3 -25.44 59.18 1.46
CA GLN A 3 -24.95 57.89 2.00
C GLN A 3 -24.28 56.99 0.95
N LEU A 4 -24.37 57.35 -0.34
CA LEU A 4 -23.81 56.57 -1.46
C LEU A 4 -22.28 56.38 -1.44
N PRO A 5 -21.43 57.36 -1.05
CA PRO A 5 -19.98 57.17 -1.15
C PRO A 5 -19.43 56.28 -0.03
N GLU A 6 -20.02 56.32 1.17
CA GLU A 6 -19.57 55.51 2.30
C GLU A 6 -19.86 54.01 2.10
N VAL A 7 -20.98 53.68 1.45
CA VAL A 7 -21.33 52.31 1.10
C VAL A 7 -20.36 51.75 0.06
N GLN A 8 -20.03 52.52 -0.97
CA GLN A 8 -19.07 52.12 -2.01
C GLN A 8 -17.65 51.90 -1.46
N LEU A 9 -17.20 52.77 -0.55
CA LEU A 9 -15.89 52.61 0.10
C LEU A 9 -15.84 51.34 0.95
N LYS A 10 -16.92 51.02 1.68
CA LYS A 10 -17.00 49.77 2.46
C LYS A 10 -16.98 48.53 1.58
N GLU A 11 -17.69 48.54 0.44
CA GLU A 11 -17.70 47.42 -0.51
C GLU A 11 -16.31 47.16 -1.11
N LEU A 12 -15.61 48.22 -1.54
CA LEU A 12 -14.25 48.12 -2.07
C LEU A 12 -13.26 47.54 -1.03
N GLN A 13 -13.36 47.99 0.23
CA GLN A 13 -12.55 47.46 1.32
C GLN A 13 -12.82 45.98 1.62
N VAL A 14 -14.06 45.50 1.45
CA VAL A 14 -14.40 44.09 1.60
C VAL A 14 -13.80 43.25 0.46
N GLN A 15 -13.87 43.74 -0.78
CA GLN A 15 -13.29 43.03 -1.93
C GLN A 15 -11.76 42.92 -1.84
N LEU A 16 -11.06 43.98 -1.45
CA LEU A 16 -9.62 43.95 -1.24
C LEU A 16 -9.23 42.96 -0.13
N ARG A 17 -10.00 42.94 0.97
CA ARG A 17 -9.80 41.98 2.06
C ARG A 17 -10.04 40.53 1.64
N ARG A 18 -10.96 40.25 0.71
CA ARG A 18 -11.17 38.90 0.15
C ARG A 18 -9.97 38.43 -0.70
N GLY A 19 -9.42 39.31 -1.55
CA GLY A 19 -8.30 38.98 -2.42
C GLY A 19 -6.96 38.74 -1.69
N GLN A 20 -6.81 39.30 -0.48
CA GLN A 20 -5.56 39.21 0.32
C GLN A 20 -5.57 38.11 1.40
N ARG A 21 -6.58 37.25 1.46
CA ARG A 21 -6.62 36.18 2.46
C ARG A 21 -5.57 35.10 2.16
N GLN A 22 -4.52 35.03 2.98
CA GLN A 22 -3.54 33.94 2.89
C GLN A 22 -4.10 32.58 3.34
N ALA A 23 -5.14 32.57 4.19
CA ALA A 23 -5.82 31.37 4.67
C ALA A 23 -7.29 31.35 4.20
N ALA A 24 -7.76 30.17 3.78
CA ALA A 24 -9.12 29.92 3.25
C ALA A 24 -9.60 30.92 2.16
N PRO A 25 -8.92 30.99 0.99
CA PRO A 25 -9.26 31.93 -0.10
C PRO A 25 -10.69 31.81 -0.63
N PHE A 26 -11.28 30.62 -0.52
CA PHE A 26 -12.65 30.31 -0.96
C PHE A 26 -13.66 30.22 0.20
N SER A 27 -13.34 30.75 1.37
CA SER A 27 -14.28 30.81 2.48
C SER A 27 -15.47 31.71 2.14
N ARG A 28 -16.67 31.28 2.51
CA ARG A 28 -17.84 32.17 2.55
C ARG A 28 -17.63 33.21 3.64
N ASP A 29 -18.07 34.45 3.43
CA ASP A 29 -17.95 35.51 4.44
C ASP A 29 -18.89 35.29 5.62
N GLU A 30 -20.07 34.72 5.33
CA GLU A 30 -21.01 34.32 6.36
C GLU A 30 -20.94 32.79 6.54
N PRO A 31 -20.74 32.33 7.78
CA PRO A 31 -20.84 30.91 8.07
C PRO A 31 -22.27 30.42 7.79
N LYS A 32 -22.38 29.15 7.40
CA LYS A 32 -23.69 28.52 7.24
C LYS A 32 -24.40 28.50 8.59
N SER A 33 -25.67 28.91 8.64
CA SER A 33 -26.48 28.98 9.87
C SER A 33 -26.59 27.65 10.62
N ASP A 34 -26.67 26.55 9.88
CA ASP A 34 -26.61 25.18 10.39
C ASP A 34 -25.48 24.40 9.68
N PRO A 35 -24.22 24.52 10.17
CA PRO A 35 -23.10 23.80 9.62
C PRO A 35 -23.24 22.32 9.99
N LYS A 36 -23.15 21.43 9.00
CA LYS A 36 -23.13 19.99 9.29
C LYS A 36 -21.90 19.70 10.16
N PRO A 37 -22.03 18.86 11.21
CA PRO A 37 -20.90 18.50 12.04
C PRO A 37 -19.79 17.91 11.14
N PRO A 38 -18.51 18.22 11.42
CA PRO A 38 -17.41 17.59 10.71
C PRO A 38 -17.54 16.07 10.89
N GLY A 39 -17.82 15.37 9.80
CA GLY A 39 -18.20 13.97 9.85
C GLY A 39 -18.38 13.38 8.46
N ARG A 40 -18.28 12.05 8.37
CA ARG A 40 -18.37 11.32 7.10
C ARG A 40 -19.77 11.38 6.50
N HIS A 41 -19.83 11.36 5.16
CA HIS A 41 -21.07 11.21 4.40
C HIS A 41 -21.78 9.89 4.76
N PRO A 42 -23.13 9.82 4.61
CA PRO A 42 -23.87 8.59 4.84
C PRO A 42 -23.29 7.41 4.05
N GLY A 43 -23.15 6.25 4.70
CA GLY A 43 -22.64 5.01 4.09
C GLY A 43 -21.19 4.65 4.39
N GLN A 44 -20.44 5.49 5.11
CA GLN A 44 -19.02 5.25 5.35
C GLN A 44 -18.69 4.45 6.63
N GLY A 45 -19.62 3.58 7.06
CA GLY A 45 -19.51 2.70 8.23
C GLY A 45 -19.81 3.38 9.58
N LYS A 46 -20.15 2.59 10.59
CA LYS A 46 -20.21 3.06 11.99
C LYS A 46 -18.79 3.04 12.56
N PHE A 47 -18.36 4.12 13.19
CA PHE A 47 -17.10 4.12 13.95
C PHE A 47 -17.38 3.42 15.29
N THR A 48 -17.13 2.12 15.37
CA THR A 48 -17.20 1.32 16.59
C THR A 48 -15.80 1.00 17.10
N HIS A 49 -15.70 0.55 18.35
CA HIS A 49 -14.46 -0.06 18.83
C HIS A 49 -14.07 -1.24 17.93
N ARG A 50 -12.77 -1.50 17.80
CA ARG A 50 -12.30 -2.71 17.13
C ARG A 50 -12.85 -3.92 17.87
N GLU A 51 -13.41 -4.86 17.12
CA GLU A 51 -13.90 -6.11 17.70
C GLU A 51 -12.73 -6.91 18.27
N GLN A 52 -12.99 -7.59 19.39
CA GLN A 52 -12.03 -8.51 19.98
C GLN A 52 -11.87 -9.71 19.02
N PRO A 53 -10.64 -10.17 18.75
CA PRO A 53 -10.42 -11.35 17.92
C PRO A 53 -11.08 -12.59 18.54
N LEU A 54 -11.48 -13.53 17.70
CA LEU A 54 -12.03 -14.80 18.17
C LEU A 54 -10.92 -15.63 18.82
N GLU A 55 -11.27 -16.48 19.78
CA GLU A 55 -10.30 -17.33 20.49
C GLU A 55 -9.50 -18.21 19.51
N GLU A 56 -10.15 -18.72 18.47
CA GLU A 56 -9.55 -19.55 17.41
C GLU A 56 -8.53 -18.78 16.55
N GLU A 57 -8.63 -17.45 16.49
CA GLU A 57 -7.72 -16.59 15.73
C GLU A 57 -6.46 -16.24 16.53
N ILE A 58 -6.42 -16.49 17.84
CA ILE A 58 -5.28 -16.13 18.69
C ILE A 58 -4.12 -17.09 18.42
N GLN A 59 -3.06 -16.59 17.78
CA GLN A 59 -1.90 -17.42 17.46
C GLN A 59 -0.95 -17.65 18.64
N ARG A 60 -0.95 -16.75 19.64
CA ARG A 60 -0.03 -16.81 20.79
C ARG A 60 -0.60 -16.06 21.98
N THR A 61 -0.57 -16.70 23.15
CA THR A 61 -0.92 -16.09 24.44
C THR A 61 0.33 -16.02 25.34
N ILE A 62 0.61 -14.86 25.91
CA ILE A 62 1.74 -14.66 26.83
C ILE A 62 1.18 -14.26 28.19
N ALA A 63 1.22 -15.18 29.16
CA ALA A 63 0.85 -14.88 30.54
C ALA A 63 2.06 -14.26 31.26
N VAL A 64 1.94 -13.00 31.69
CA VAL A 64 2.96 -12.30 32.48
C VAL A 64 2.44 -12.14 33.91
N PRO A 65 2.94 -12.91 34.89
CA PRO A 65 2.49 -12.77 36.27
C PRO A 65 2.97 -11.44 36.85
N LEU A 66 2.17 -10.88 37.77
CA LEU A 66 2.53 -9.64 38.46
C LEU A 66 3.78 -9.87 39.33
N PRO A 67 4.87 -9.10 39.12
CA PRO A 67 6.06 -9.19 39.98
C PRO A 67 5.77 -8.61 41.38
N PRO A 68 6.67 -8.81 42.35
CA PRO A 68 6.67 -8.04 43.60
C PRO A 68 6.70 -6.53 43.33
N CYS A 69 6.35 -5.72 44.32
CA CYS A 69 6.36 -4.26 44.15
C CYS A 69 7.77 -3.80 43.69
N PRO A 70 7.90 -3.12 42.54
CA PRO A 70 9.22 -2.74 42.01
C PRO A 70 9.95 -1.71 42.89
N ASP A 71 9.22 -0.97 43.73
CA ASP A 71 9.79 0.08 44.57
C ASP A 71 10.29 -0.45 45.92
N CYS A 72 9.54 -1.35 46.57
CA CYS A 72 9.86 -1.85 47.92
C CYS A 72 10.11 -3.36 48.01
N GLY A 73 9.88 -4.13 46.93
CA GLY A 73 10.02 -5.59 46.89
C GLY A 73 8.92 -6.37 47.65
N GLY A 74 7.94 -5.67 48.23
CA GLY A 74 6.88 -6.27 49.03
C GLY A 74 5.84 -7.08 48.23
N PRO A 75 5.01 -7.88 48.92
CA PRO A 75 3.94 -8.64 48.29
C PRO A 75 2.84 -7.72 47.75
N VAL A 76 2.26 -8.07 46.60
CA VAL A 76 1.16 -7.33 45.97
C VAL A 76 -0.18 -8.04 46.17
N GLU A 77 -1.15 -7.32 46.72
CA GLU A 77 -2.53 -7.77 47.01
C GLU A 77 -3.55 -7.24 45.99
N ARG A 78 -4.81 -7.71 46.06
CA ARG A 78 -5.93 -7.32 45.17
C ARG A 78 -5.60 -7.44 43.67
N ARG A 79 -5.15 -8.62 43.26
CA ARG A 79 -4.76 -8.89 41.86
C ARG A 79 -5.99 -9.04 40.97
N ALA A 80 -5.94 -8.41 39.79
CA ALA A 80 -6.92 -8.58 38.72
C ALA A 80 -6.21 -8.97 37.42
N SER A 81 -6.84 -9.84 36.64
CA SER A 81 -6.35 -10.22 35.31
C SER A 81 -6.95 -9.30 34.26
N HIS A 82 -6.12 -8.84 33.33
CA HIS A 82 -6.53 -8.01 32.21
C HIS A 82 -5.99 -8.61 30.91
N GLU A 83 -6.81 -8.64 29.89
CA GLU A 83 -6.44 -9.16 28.57
C GLU A 83 -6.20 -8.00 27.61
N GLN A 84 -5.13 -8.11 26.83
CA GLN A 84 -4.81 -7.16 25.77
C GLN A 84 -4.44 -7.93 24.51
N PHE A 85 -5.06 -7.54 23.39
CA PHE A 85 -4.83 -8.15 22.09
C PHE A 85 -3.98 -7.22 21.24
N GLN A 86 -2.85 -7.73 20.74
CA GLN A 86 -2.01 -7.04 19.76
C GLN A 86 -2.05 -7.79 18.44
N VAL A 87 -2.63 -7.15 17.41
CA VAL A 87 -2.63 -7.64 16.04
C VAL A 87 -1.50 -6.94 15.31
N ASP A 88 -0.50 -7.72 14.88
CA ASP A 88 0.68 -7.21 14.19
C ASP A 88 0.93 -7.98 12.88
N LEU A 89 1.75 -7.41 12.02
CA LEU A 89 2.17 -8.04 10.78
C LEU A 89 3.29 -9.06 11.06
N PRO A 90 3.22 -10.27 10.46
CA PRO A 90 4.33 -11.20 10.56
C PRO A 90 5.56 -10.64 9.82
N GLN A 91 6.74 -11.16 10.13
CA GLN A 91 7.93 -10.82 9.37
C GLN A 91 7.81 -11.33 7.92
N ILE A 92 7.79 -10.42 6.95
CA ILE A 92 7.65 -10.77 5.52
C ILE A 92 9.04 -10.81 4.88
N GLN A 93 9.42 -11.96 4.31
CA GLN A 93 10.69 -12.14 3.59
C GLN A 93 10.45 -12.65 2.16
N PRO A 94 11.31 -12.28 1.19
CA PRO A 94 11.17 -12.75 -0.18
C PRO A 94 11.60 -14.22 -0.31
N GLN A 95 10.85 -14.99 -1.09
CA GLN A 95 11.23 -16.35 -1.47
C GLN A 95 12.09 -16.31 -2.75
N ILE A 96 13.31 -16.84 -2.68
CA ILE A 96 14.28 -16.86 -3.80
C ILE A 96 14.30 -18.26 -4.42
N THR A 97 13.74 -18.40 -5.61
CA THR A 97 13.76 -19.66 -6.37
C THR A 97 14.86 -19.61 -7.44
N ARG A 98 15.78 -20.59 -7.42
CA ARG A 98 16.83 -20.74 -8.44
C ARG A 98 16.42 -21.81 -9.46
N PHE A 99 16.16 -21.38 -10.69
CA PHE A 99 15.98 -22.31 -11.81
C PHE A 99 17.34 -22.64 -12.45
N ARG A 100 17.68 -23.92 -12.53
CA ARG A 100 18.82 -24.42 -13.30
C ARG A 100 18.29 -25.03 -14.60
N THR A 101 18.43 -24.30 -15.69
CA THR A 101 18.00 -24.75 -17.03
C THR A 101 19.20 -24.98 -17.93
N GLU A 102 19.00 -25.82 -18.95
CA GLU A 102 20.00 -26.20 -19.91
C GLU A 102 19.58 -25.74 -21.31
N SER A 103 20.56 -25.52 -22.18
CA SER A 103 20.28 -25.22 -23.59
C SER A 103 21.30 -25.90 -24.49
N GLY A 104 20.85 -26.37 -25.65
CA GLY A 104 21.69 -27.01 -26.65
C GLY A 104 21.20 -26.72 -28.08
N TYR A 105 21.85 -27.33 -29.06
CA TYR A 105 21.48 -27.25 -30.47
C TYR A 105 21.14 -28.65 -30.98
N CYS A 106 20.05 -28.77 -31.73
CA CYS A 106 19.71 -30.03 -32.39
C CYS A 106 20.69 -30.30 -33.54
N PRO A 107 21.36 -31.47 -33.60
CA PRO A 107 22.34 -31.76 -34.65
C PRO A 107 21.72 -31.82 -36.05
N HIS A 108 20.42 -32.14 -36.17
CA HIS A 108 19.73 -32.27 -37.45
C HIS A 108 19.23 -30.93 -38.01
N CYS A 109 18.49 -30.16 -37.21
CA CYS A 109 17.87 -28.92 -37.68
C CYS A 109 18.65 -27.65 -37.26
N ARG A 110 19.73 -27.80 -36.48
CA ARG A 110 20.58 -26.72 -35.93
C ARG A 110 19.82 -25.65 -35.13
N LYS A 111 18.56 -25.91 -34.75
CA LYS A 111 17.76 -25.02 -33.90
C LYS A 111 18.18 -25.13 -32.44
N ARG A 112 18.13 -24.01 -31.72
CA ARG A 112 18.42 -23.95 -30.29
C ARG A 112 17.23 -24.45 -29.47
N VAL A 113 17.48 -25.40 -28.58
CA VAL A 113 16.49 -25.96 -27.64
C VAL A 113 16.87 -25.52 -26.23
N ARG A 114 15.88 -25.19 -25.40
CA ARG A 114 16.06 -24.78 -23.99
C ARG A 114 15.08 -25.53 -23.11
N SER A 115 15.51 -25.99 -21.94
CA SER A 115 14.58 -26.47 -20.92
C SER A 115 13.87 -25.29 -20.23
N ARG A 116 12.62 -25.51 -19.83
CA ARG A 116 11.78 -24.49 -19.18
C ARG A 116 11.00 -25.12 -18.04
N HIS A 117 10.97 -24.44 -16.89
CA HIS A 117 10.08 -24.79 -15.79
C HIS A 117 8.73 -24.04 -15.93
N PRO A 118 7.58 -24.63 -15.59
CA PRO A 118 6.27 -23.97 -15.69
C PRO A 118 6.18 -22.65 -14.92
N GLU A 119 6.79 -22.58 -13.74
CA GLU A 119 6.82 -21.35 -12.91
C GLU A 119 7.79 -20.27 -13.42
N GLN A 120 8.62 -20.60 -14.41
CA GLN A 120 9.62 -19.68 -14.94
C GLN A 120 8.94 -18.63 -15.84
N ILE A 121 9.04 -17.37 -15.42
CA ILE A 121 8.45 -16.22 -16.14
C ILE A 121 9.23 -15.91 -17.42
N SER A 122 10.56 -16.03 -17.40
CA SER A 122 11.43 -15.63 -18.51
C SER A 122 12.54 -16.64 -18.74
N THR A 123 12.88 -16.86 -20.01
CA THR A 123 14.03 -17.68 -20.44
C THR A 123 15.30 -16.84 -20.66
N ALA A 124 15.27 -15.57 -20.23
CA ALA A 124 16.43 -14.69 -20.27
C ALA A 124 17.49 -15.13 -19.26
N ASN A 125 18.75 -15.12 -19.69
CA ASN A 125 19.91 -15.53 -18.90
C ASN A 125 20.90 -14.35 -18.76
N GLY A 126 21.95 -14.51 -17.96
CA GLY A 126 22.98 -13.48 -17.77
C GLY A 126 22.47 -12.30 -16.93
N ALA A 127 22.68 -11.07 -17.40
CA ALA A 127 22.26 -9.85 -16.70
C ALA A 127 20.73 -9.78 -16.45
N ALA A 128 19.93 -10.46 -17.28
CA ALA A 128 18.47 -10.57 -17.13
C ALA A 128 18.01 -11.89 -16.48
N GLY A 129 18.93 -12.68 -15.92
CA GLY A 129 18.62 -13.95 -15.26
C GLY A 129 17.96 -13.79 -13.88
N VAL A 130 18.12 -12.62 -13.26
CA VAL A 130 17.41 -12.27 -12.02
C VAL A 130 16.17 -11.46 -12.40
N SER A 131 14.99 -11.94 -12.03
CA SER A 131 13.73 -11.25 -12.33
C SER A 131 12.84 -11.16 -11.10
N ILE A 132 12.08 -10.07 -11.01
CA ILE A 132 11.07 -9.92 -9.97
C ILE A 132 9.92 -10.89 -10.23
N GLY A 133 9.52 -11.64 -9.20
CA GLY A 133 8.45 -12.61 -9.27
C GLY A 133 7.07 -12.00 -9.59
N PRO A 134 6.09 -12.83 -9.99
CA PRO A 134 4.82 -12.35 -10.52
C PRO A 134 3.99 -11.64 -9.45
N ARG A 135 4.00 -12.15 -8.21
CA ARG A 135 3.27 -11.56 -7.07
C ARG A 135 3.79 -10.17 -6.71
N ALA A 136 5.11 -9.99 -6.65
CA ALA A 136 5.73 -8.70 -6.35
C ALA A 136 5.48 -7.67 -7.47
N LYS A 137 5.51 -8.10 -8.74
CA LYS A 137 5.12 -7.25 -9.88
C LYS A 137 3.66 -6.83 -9.84
N ALA A 138 2.75 -7.76 -9.52
CA ALA A 138 1.32 -7.47 -9.39
C ALA A 138 1.06 -6.46 -8.26
N LEU A 139 1.65 -6.68 -7.08
CA LEU A 139 1.55 -5.73 -5.97
C LEU A 139 2.07 -4.34 -6.35
N ALA A 140 3.23 -4.27 -7.01
CA ALA A 140 3.76 -2.99 -7.47
C ALA A 140 2.85 -2.29 -8.48
N ALA A 141 2.22 -3.04 -9.40
CA ALA A 141 1.25 -2.51 -10.34
C ALA A 141 0.02 -1.96 -9.62
N ASP A 142 -0.51 -2.66 -8.63
CA ASP A 142 -1.65 -2.19 -7.82
C ASP A 142 -1.30 -0.92 -7.03
N LEU A 143 -0.14 -0.89 -6.36
CA LEU A 143 0.33 0.30 -5.65
C LEU A 143 0.49 1.50 -6.60
N LYS A 144 0.94 1.26 -7.83
CA LYS A 144 1.11 2.31 -8.83
C LYS A 144 -0.24 2.81 -9.36
N HIS A 145 -1.07 1.91 -9.86
CA HIS A 145 -2.24 2.25 -10.65
C HIS A 145 -3.48 2.49 -9.81
N ARG A 146 -3.67 1.71 -8.73
CA ARG A 146 -4.82 1.85 -7.84
C ARG A 146 -4.56 2.82 -6.70
N MET A 147 -3.35 2.80 -6.12
CA MET A 147 -3.00 3.65 -4.98
C MET A 147 -2.23 4.93 -5.36
N GLY A 148 -1.87 5.09 -6.64
CA GLY A 148 -1.23 6.31 -7.15
C GLY A 148 0.22 6.53 -6.70
N MET A 149 0.89 5.52 -6.16
CA MET A 149 2.26 5.68 -5.63
C MET A 149 3.29 5.82 -6.76
N PRO A 150 4.29 6.72 -6.64
CA PRO A 150 5.39 6.79 -7.60
C PRO A 150 6.33 5.59 -7.43
N TYR A 151 6.94 5.12 -8.53
CA TYR A 151 7.78 3.92 -8.54
C TYR A 151 8.94 3.96 -7.54
N ARG A 152 9.52 5.14 -7.26
CA ARG A 152 10.57 5.32 -6.24
C ARG A 152 10.08 4.93 -4.84
N LYS A 153 8.89 5.40 -4.44
CA LYS A 153 8.29 5.04 -3.15
C LYS A 153 7.89 3.57 -3.11
N ILE A 154 7.49 2.99 -4.25
CA ILE A 154 7.21 1.56 -4.34
C ILE A 154 8.49 0.75 -4.13
N SER A 155 9.61 1.11 -4.75
CA SER A 155 10.90 0.43 -4.50
C SER A 155 11.35 0.53 -3.04
N GLU A 156 11.18 1.70 -2.41
CA GLU A 156 11.48 1.89 -0.99
C GLU A 156 10.59 1.01 -0.10
N LEU A 157 9.29 0.95 -0.39
CA LEU A 157 8.34 0.10 0.35
C LEU A 157 8.70 -1.38 0.21
N LEU A 158 9.03 -1.84 -1.00
CA LEU A 158 9.43 -3.23 -1.22
C LEU A 158 10.71 -3.57 -0.45
N ALA A 159 11.67 -2.65 -0.40
CA ALA A 159 12.92 -2.84 0.34
C ALA A 159 12.71 -2.86 1.86
N LEU A 160 12.01 -1.86 2.41
CA LEU A 160 11.84 -1.70 3.86
C LEU A 160 10.79 -2.64 4.45
N GLY A 161 9.65 -2.81 3.77
CA GLY A 161 8.52 -3.57 4.29
C GLY A 161 8.55 -5.05 3.95
N LEU A 162 9.13 -5.42 2.80
CA LEU A 162 9.12 -6.81 2.30
C LEU A 162 10.53 -7.41 2.15
N GLY A 163 11.58 -6.67 2.53
CA GLY A 163 12.97 -7.13 2.40
C GLY A 163 13.41 -7.38 0.96
N LEU A 164 12.76 -6.75 -0.03
CA LEU A 164 13.01 -6.94 -1.45
C LEU A 164 13.66 -5.68 -2.06
N PRO A 165 15.00 -5.57 -2.05
CA PRO A 165 15.69 -4.42 -2.60
C PRO A 165 15.62 -4.44 -4.14
N VAL A 166 14.92 -3.47 -4.71
CA VAL A 166 14.74 -3.34 -6.17
C VAL A 166 14.87 -1.89 -6.58
N SER A 167 15.42 -1.64 -7.77
CA SER A 167 15.45 -0.30 -8.35
C SER A 167 14.08 0.09 -8.87
N ALA A 168 13.78 1.40 -8.90
CA ALA A 168 12.53 1.90 -9.48
C ALA A 168 12.31 1.46 -10.94
N GLY A 169 13.39 1.30 -11.71
CA GLY A 169 13.34 0.78 -13.08
C GLY A 169 13.05 -0.73 -13.16
N GLY A 170 13.49 -1.51 -12.17
CA GLY A 170 13.19 -2.94 -12.10
C GLY A 170 11.73 -3.24 -11.74
N VAL A 171 11.09 -2.34 -11.01
CA VAL A 171 9.67 -2.44 -10.59
C VAL A 171 8.71 -2.06 -11.72
N MET A 172 9.18 -1.26 -12.68
CA MET A 172 8.39 -0.90 -13.84
C MET A 172 7.94 -2.17 -14.58
N PRO A 173 6.65 -2.30 -14.91
CA PRO A 173 6.21 -3.38 -15.77
C PRO A 173 6.98 -3.29 -17.08
N SER A 174 7.71 -4.33 -17.44
CA SER A 174 8.26 -4.45 -18.78
C SER A 174 7.07 -4.41 -19.73
N ARG A 175 6.96 -3.37 -20.55
CA ARG A 175 6.03 -3.36 -21.67
C ARG A 175 6.47 -4.50 -22.58
N CYS A 176 5.87 -5.67 -22.43
CA CYS A 176 5.95 -6.68 -23.46
C CYS A 176 5.35 -6.03 -24.70
N ALA A 177 6.15 -5.82 -25.75
CA ALA A 177 5.58 -5.82 -27.09
C ALA A 177 4.79 -7.12 -27.17
N ALA A 178 3.48 -7.03 -27.35
CA ALA A 178 2.64 -8.21 -27.50
C ALA A 178 3.28 -9.07 -28.59
N SER A 179 3.84 -10.22 -28.21
CA SER A 179 4.18 -11.23 -29.20
C SER A 179 2.86 -11.56 -29.89
N PRO A 180 2.78 -11.56 -31.23
CA PRO A 180 1.56 -11.94 -31.92
C PRO A 180 1.16 -13.32 -31.42
N THR A 181 0.04 -13.40 -30.70
CA THR A 181 -0.58 -14.66 -30.34
C THR A 181 -1.03 -15.30 -31.65
N SER A 182 -0.31 -16.31 -32.12
CA SER A 182 -0.76 -17.15 -33.22
C SER A 182 -2.06 -17.84 -32.79
N PRO A 183 -3.18 -17.63 -33.50
CA PRO A 183 -4.46 -18.24 -33.15
C PRO A 183 -4.48 -19.66 -33.69
N THR A 184 -3.94 -20.61 -32.95
CA THR A 184 -4.18 -22.04 -33.23
C THR A 184 -3.93 -22.80 -31.95
N ASP A 185 -5.00 -23.04 -31.18
CA ASP A 185 -5.26 -24.24 -30.39
C ASP A 185 -6.35 -23.93 -29.36
N LEU A 186 -7.59 -24.00 -29.83
CA LEU A 186 -8.72 -24.36 -28.99
C LEU A 186 -9.25 -25.70 -29.54
N PRO A 187 -9.39 -26.75 -28.70
CA PRO A 187 -10.02 -27.98 -29.14
C PRO A 187 -11.48 -27.68 -29.49
N ARG A 188 -11.90 -28.07 -30.70
CA ARG A 188 -13.33 -28.16 -31.05
C ARG A 188 -13.97 -29.17 -30.11
N ILE A 189 -14.95 -28.69 -29.35
CA ILE A 189 -16.00 -29.52 -28.73
C ILE A 189 -17.06 -29.77 -29.80
#